data_AF-A0A9Q9IP17-F1
#
_entry.id   AF-A0A9Q9IP17-F1
#
_cell.length_a   1.000
_cell.length_b   1.000
_cell.length_c   1.000
_cell.angle_alpha   90.00
_cell.angle_beta   90.00
_cell.angle_gamma   90.00
#
_symmetry.space_group_name_H-M   'P 1'
#
loop_
_entity.id
_entity.type
_entity.pdbx_description
1 polymer ?
#
loop_
_entity_poly.entity_id
_entity_poly.type
_entity_poly.pdbx_seq_one_letter_code
_entity_poly.pdbx_strand_id
1 'polypeptide(L)'
;MRRPVAVRWLAAGAAAVAAAAVTLTLQMPQAAAADNLSLGAGADGSSKADGTSYGNVKDGNTSTYWSPNGSTGYVSIKWGSATTVSSAVIRQASGGGSIGAWRLLNYDTSAVLASGSGSPSTINFSAVSLKKITFEITSASGTPRIAEFETYAGGGSNPTPTSTGGGTPTPTPTSTGGGGNPTTSWPTSQGSVKISATVNVSGTFDGGMKTYCCIGDGGQSESQDPMFKIANGGTLQNVILGSPAGDGVHCEGTCTLRNVWWNDIGEDAATFKGTSGGTSYVIGGGARSGSDKTFQHNGNGTVSISGFYLKGTGKLYRACGNCSSSYQRHVRIDNVIVDDVDMVAGINSNWGDTATITRVTVYNGSSTVICGKYKGVSKGSEPTYLGEGWNDANCKVNKSDITYR
;
A
#
# COMPACT_ATOMS: atom_id res chain seq x y z
N MET A 1 62.16 77.69 29.79
CA MET A 1 63.41 77.47 29.02
C MET A 1 63.60 75.97 28.81
N ARG A 2 64.16 75.62 27.65
CA ARG A 2 64.43 74.27 27.09
C ARG A 2 63.33 73.66 26.25
N ARG A 3 63.84 73.03 25.19
CA ARG A 3 63.39 72.90 23.80
C ARG A 3 63.04 71.43 23.49
N PRO A 4 62.49 71.12 22.29
CA PRO A 4 61.60 70.00 22.00
C PRO A 4 62.29 68.79 21.35
N VAL A 5 61.61 67.63 21.34
CA VAL A 5 61.79 66.47 20.40
C VAL A 5 60.44 65.71 20.40
N ALA A 6 59.58 65.84 19.38
CA ALA A 6 59.55 65.15 18.08
C ALA A 6 59.12 63.65 18.13
N VAL A 7 57.90 63.43 17.62
CA VAL A 7 57.48 62.39 16.67
C VAL A 7 57.42 60.93 17.16
N ARG A 8 56.20 60.38 17.17
CA ARG A 8 55.87 59.22 16.31
C ARG A 8 54.36 59.03 16.14
N TRP A 9 53.94 59.11 14.88
CA TRP A 9 52.65 58.64 14.40
C TRP A 9 52.59 57.11 14.55
N LEU A 10 51.52 56.61 15.18
CA LEU A 10 51.11 55.21 15.08
C LEU A 10 49.77 55.20 14.35
N ALA A 11 49.78 54.60 13.16
CA ALA A 11 48.62 54.34 12.34
C ALA A 11 47.66 53.41 13.09
N ALA A 12 46.42 53.85 13.27
CA ALA A 12 45.33 52.98 13.67
C ALA A 12 44.93 52.11 12.47
N GLY A 13 45.43 50.88 12.43
CA GLY A 13 44.91 49.85 11.54
C GLY A 13 43.53 49.41 12.02
N ALA A 14 42.50 49.69 11.24
CA ALA A 14 41.16 49.17 11.45
C ALA A 14 41.19 47.64 11.22
N ALA A 15 41.08 46.86 12.29
CA ALA A 15 40.80 45.43 12.19
C ALA A 15 39.30 45.26 11.88
N ALA A 16 38.98 45.07 10.60
CA ALA A 16 37.67 44.60 10.19
C ALA A 16 37.49 43.15 10.66
N VAL A 17 36.71 42.95 11.72
CA VAL A 17 36.25 41.61 12.13
C VAL A 17 35.19 41.18 11.11
N ALA A 18 35.60 40.39 10.12
CA ALA A 18 34.68 39.70 9.25
C ALA A 18 33.99 38.60 10.08
N ALA A 19 32.82 38.91 10.63
CA ALA A 19 31.90 37.91 11.14
C ALA A 19 31.40 37.08 9.95
N ALA A 20 32.04 35.94 9.70
CA ALA A 20 31.49 34.92 8.83
C ALA A 20 30.23 34.36 9.51
N ALA A 21 29.08 34.93 9.17
CA ALA A 21 27.80 34.28 9.42
C ALA A 21 27.80 32.99 8.58
N VAL A 22 28.15 31.89 9.21
CA VAL A 22 27.85 30.55 8.68
C VAL A 22 26.33 30.44 8.74
N THR A 23 25.67 30.81 7.63
CA THR A 23 24.31 30.37 7.36
C THR A 23 24.37 28.86 7.22
N LEU A 24 24.19 28.17 8.34
CA LEU A 24 23.88 26.75 8.35
C LEU A 24 22.53 26.61 7.66
N THR A 25 22.55 26.42 6.34
CA THR A 25 21.41 25.91 5.62
C THR A 25 21.22 24.48 6.11
N LEU A 26 20.41 24.33 7.15
CA LEU A 26 19.78 23.07 7.49
C LEU A 26 18.94 22.69 6.27
N GLN A 27 19.56 21.96 5.35
CA GLN A 27 18.84 21.26 4.31
C GLN A 27 18.07 20.15 5.02
N MET A 28 16.87 20.49 5.47
CA MET A 28 15.91 19.53 5.98
C MET A 28 15.69 18.49 4.88
N PRO A 29 15.83 17.19 5.15
CA PRO A 29 15.33 16.18 4.23
C PRO A 29 13.81 16.19 4.38
N GLN A 30 13.15 17.10 3.66
CA GLN A 30 11.70 17.08 3.53
C GLN A 30 11.33 15.97 2.55
N ALA A 31 11.30 14.73 3.05
CA ALA A 31 10.37 13.74 2.52
C ALA A 31 8.97 14.18 2.96
N ALA A 32 8.41 15.18 2.29
CA ALA A 32 6.99 15.50 2.43
C ALA A 32 6.20 14.26 2.02
N ALA A 33 5.21 13.88 2.83
CA ALA A 33 4.06 13.15 2.31
C ALA A 33 3.65 13.81 1.00
N ALA A 34 3.49 13.06 -0.10
CA ALA A 34 3.23 13.65 -1.41
C ALA A 34 2.13 14.72 -1.27
N ASP A 35 2.44 15.97 -1.62
CA ASP A 35 1.50 17.07 -1.44
C ASP A 35 0.23 16.77 -2.25
N ASN A 36 -0.95 16.94 -1.64
CA ASN A 36 -2.20 16.86 -2.37
C ASN A 36 -2.26 18.03 -3.36
N LEU A 37 -1.96 17.74 -4.63
CA LEU A 37 -1.87 18.74 -5.70
C LEU A 37 -3.23 19.35 -6.07
N SER A 38 -4.33 18.82 -5.54
CA SER A 38 -5.67 19.34 -5.78
C SER A 38 -6.00 20.57 -4.94
N LEU A 39 -5.41 20.75 -3.75
CA LEU A 39 -5.74 21.85 -2.82
C LEU A 39 -5.47 23.24 -3.42
N GLY A 40 -4.42 23.35 -4.25
CA GLY A 40 -4.07 24.59 -4.96
C GLY A 40 -4.68 24.71 -6.37
N ALA A 41 -5.48 23.74 -6.80
CA ALA A 41 -5.98 23.64 -8.17
C ALA A 41 -7.37 24.31 -8.33
N GLY A 42 -7.80 24.44 -9.58
CA GLY A 42 -9.21 24.72 -9.91
C GLY A 42 -10.03 23.42 -9.99
N ALA A 43 -11.35 23.55 -9.94
CA ALA A 43 -12.27 22.44 -10.17
C ALA A 43 -13.44 22.85 -11.07
N ASP A 44 -13.94 21.91 -11.87
CA ASP A 44 -15.19 22.04 -12.64
C ASP A 44 -15.81 20.65 -12.87
N GLY A 45 -16.95 20.59 -13.56
CA GLY A 45 -17.63 19.33 -13.80
C GLY A 45 -18.79 19.45 -14.77
N SER A 46 -19.53 18.36 -14.92
CA SER A 46 -20.72 18.25 -15.76
C SER A 46 -21.90 19.09 -15.25
N SER A 47 -22.53 18.61 -14.17
CA SER A 47 -23.68 19.19 -13.48
C SER A 47 -23.42 19.25 -11.99
N LYS A 48 -24.21 20.04 -11.26
CA LYS A 48 -24.12 20.10 -9.79
C LYS A 48 -25.51 20.24 -9.18
N ALA A 49 -25.82 19.39 -8.20
CA ALA A 49 -27.03 19.49 -7.40
C ALA A 49 -27.03 20.77 -6.58
N ASP A 50 -28.22 21.27 -6.26
CA ASP A 50 -28.41 22.46 -5.44
C ASP A 50 -27.72 22.30 -4.08
N GLY A 51 -27.09 23.38 -3.61
CA GLY A 51 -26.32 23.38 -2.36
C GLY A 51 -24.92 22.76 -2.46
N THR A 52 -24.49 22.27 -3.63
CA THR A 52 -23.14 21.73 -3.85
C THR A 52 -22.28 22.60 -4.77
N SER A 53 -20.96 22.41 -4.71
CA SER A 53 -19.98 23.14 -5.52
C SER A 53 -18.88 22.21 -6.02
N TYR A 54 -18.38 22.45 -7.23
CA TYR A 54 -17.18 21.77 -7.74
C TYR A 54 -15.97 22.02 -6.85
N GLY A 55 -15.90 23.19 -6.20
CA GLY A 55 -14.78 23.54 -5.33
C GLY A 55 -14.67 22.69 -4.08
N ASN A 56 -15.75 21.99 -3.69
CA ASN A 56 -15.78 21.17 -2.48
C ASN A 56 -14.88 19.94 -2.59
N VAL A 57 -14.64 19.41 -3.79
CA VAL A 57 -13.80 18.20 -3.98
C VAL A 57 -12.29 18.44 -3.75
N LYS A 58 -11.90 19.63 -3.33
CA LYS A 58 -10.49 20.04 -3.24
C LYS A 58 -10.27 21.08 -2.15
N ASP A 59 -11.17 21.18 -1.19
CA ASP A 59 -11.08 22.16 -0.09
C ASP A 59 -10.47 21.52 1.18
N GLY A 60 -10.21 20.21 1.17
CA GLY A 60 -9.67 19.47 2.30
C GLY A 60 -10.70 19.22 3.41
N ASN A 61 -11.98 19.50 3.16
CA ASN A 61 -13.07 19.34 4.10
C ASN A 61 -14.01 18.20 3.68
N THR A 62 -13.86 17.05 4.33
CA THR A 62 -14.69 15.87 4.04
C THR A 62 -16.18 16.01 4.41
N SER A 63 -16.60 17.16 4.97
CA SER A 63 -17.99 17.46 5.30
C SER A 63 -18.73 18.21 4.18
N THR A 64 -18.00 18.85 3.26
CA THR A 64 -18.55 19.42 2.03
C THR A 64 -18.45 18.39 0.91
N TYR A 65 -19.22 18.56 -0.16
CA TYR A 65 -19.17 17.64 -1.30
C TYR A 65 -19.67 18.28 -2.59
N TRP A 66 -19.22 17.74 -3.72
CA TRP A 66 -19.89 17.86 -5.00
C TRP A 66 -20.83 16.67 -5.22
N SER A 67 -21.97 16.93 -5.86
CA SER A 67 -22.91 15.90 -6.29
C SER A 67 -23.44 16.26 -7.69
N PRO A 68 -23.52 15.32 -8.64
CA PRO A 68 -24.16 15.57 -9.94
C PRO A 68 -25.69 15.71 -9.81
N ASN A 69 -26.38 16.12 -10.89
CA ASN A 69 -27.85 16.22 -10.95
C ASN A 69 -28.58 14.86 -11.12
N GLY A 70 -27.86 13.74 -11.09
CA GLY A 70 -28.40 12.39 -11.27
C GLY A 70 -27.44 11.31 -10.79
N SER A 71 -27.64 10.07 -11.22
CA SER A 71 -26.78 8.95 -10.81
C SER A 71 -25.43 8.88 -11.54
N THR A 72 -25.21 9.76 -12.52
CA THR A 72 -23.97 9.84 -13.31
C THR A 72 -23.53 11.29 -13.46
N GLY A 73 -22.25 11.48 -13.74
CA GLY A 73 -21.67 12.79 -13.98
C GLY A 73 -20.17 12.76 -13.73
N TYR A 74 -19.49 13.84 -14.06
CA TYR A 74 -18.06 13.99 -13.82
C TYR A 74 -17.71 15.26 -13.06
N VAL A 75 -16.60 15.19 -12.33
CA VAL A 75 -15.91 16.30 -11.69
C VAL A 75 -14.42 16.22 -12.01
N SER A 76 -13.76 17.37 -12.10
CA SER A 76 -12.37 17.46 -12.55
C SER A 76 -11.55 18.36 -11.65
N ILE A 77 -10.26 18.03 -11.54
CA ILE A 77 -9.20 18.92 -11.04
C ILE A 77 -8.46 19.51 -12.23
N LYS A 78 -8.20 20.81 -12.22
CA LYS A 78 -7.51 21.53 -13.30
C LYS A 78 -6.43 22.48 -12.79
N TRP A 79 -5.31 22.52 -13.49
CA TRP A 79 -4.16 23.37 -13.20
C TRP A 79 -3.92 24.37 -14.31
N GLY A 80 -3.28 25.50 -13.98
CA GLY A 80 -2.90 26.53 -14.96
C GLY A 80 -1.82 26.07 -15.94
N SER A 81 -1.01 25.09 -15.54
CA SER A 81 0.04 24.45 -16.34
C SER A 81 -0.08 22.92 -16.28
N ALA A 82 0.65 22.22 -17.13
CA ALA A 82 0.65 20.76 -17.09
C ALA A 82 1.27 20.28 -15.77
N THR A 83 0.54 19.44 -15.04
CA THR A 83 0.94 18.88 -13.75
C THR A 83 1.06 17.37 -13.90
N THR A 84 2.18 16.83 -13.43
CA THR A 84 2.42 15.39 -13.45
C THR A 84 1.75 14.74 -12.25
N VAL A 85 0.83 13.83 -12.51
CA VAL A 85 0.10 13.04 -11.51
C VAL A 85 0.19 11.56 -11.86
N SER A 86 0.17 10.70 -10.85
CA SER A 86 0.18 9.24 -11.03
C SER A 86 -0.77 8.51 -10.08
N SER A 87 -1.42 9.23 -9.17
CA SER A 87 -2.50 8.68 -8.38
C SER A 87 -3.56 9.73 -8.06
N ALA A 88 -4.75 9.24 -7.78
CA ALA A 88 -5.89 9.99 -7.31
C ALA A 88 -6.52 9.30 -6.10
N VAL A 89 -7.11 10.06 -5.18
CA VAL A 89 -7.92 9.53 -4.09
C VAL A 89 -9.31 10.15 -4.18
N ILE A 90 -10.34 9.30 -4.17
CA ILE A 90 -11.73 9.71 -4.19
C ILE A 90 -12.33 9.44 -2.81
N ARG A 91 -12.75 10.48 -2.11
CA ARG A 91 -13.48 10.35 -0.85
C ARG A 91 -14.95 10.61 -1.10
N GLN A 92 -15.81 9.72 -0.66
CA GLN A 92 -17.26 9.91 -0.73
C GLN A 92 -17.81 10.45 0.59
N ALA A 93 -18.73 11.42 0.51
CA ALA A 93 -19.51 11.85 1.65
C ALA A 93 -20.68 10.89 1.89
N SER A 94 -21.14 10.82 3.15
CA SER A 94 -22.31 10.02 3.51
C SER A 94 -23.61 10.59 2.93
N GLY A 95 -24.64 9.75 2.83
CA GLY A 95 -25.99 10.14 2.39
C GLY A 95 -26.17 10.33 0.88
N GLY A 96 -25.22 9.87 0.06
CA GLY A 96 -25.33 9.79 -1.40
C GLY A 96 -25.55 8.35 -1.90
N GLY A 97 -25.84 8.23 -3.20
CA GLY A 97 -25.88 6.93 -3.89
C GLY A 97 -24.51 6.27 -4.01
N SER A 98 -24.46 4.94 -4.01
CA SER A 98 -23.22 4.18 -4.13
C SER A 98 -22.76 4.14 -5.59
N ILE A 99 -21.50 4.49 -5.82
CA ILE A 99 -20.88 4.41 -7.15
C ILE A 99 -20.82 2.94 -7.58
N GLY A 100 -21.40 2.64 -8.75
CA GLY A 100 -21.39 1.33 -9.38
C GLY A 100 -20.23 1.15 -10.35
N ALA A 101 -19.93 2.18 -11.16
CA ALA A 101 -18.83 2.18 -12.12
C ALA A 101 -18.32 3.60 -12.39
N TRP A 102 -17.03 3.70 -12.72
CA TRP A 102 -16.34 4.95 -12.94
C TRP A 102 -15.15 4.81 -13.89
N ARG A 103 -14.71 5.95 -14.43
CA ARG A 103 -13.43 6.09 -15.15
C ARG A 103 -12.73 7.39 -14.79
N LEU A 104 -11.41 7.35 -14.83
CA LEU A 104 -10.51 8.48 -14.63
C LEU A 104 -9.88 8.82 -15.98
N LEU A 105 -9.99 10.07 -16.40
CA LEU A 105 -9.65 10.51 -17.75
C LEU A 105 -8.62 11.64 -17.73
N ASN A 106 -7.78 11.68 -18.76
CA ASN A 106 -7.20 12.93 -19.23
C ASN A 106 -8.29 13.67 -20.03
N TYR A 107 -8.70 14.84 -19.56
CA TYR A 107 -9.82 15.57 -20.17
C TYR A 107 -9.52 16.01 -21.61
N ASP A 108 -8.30 16.48 -21.87
CA ASP A 108 -7.94 17.07 -23.17
C ASP A 108 -7.85 16.01 -24.28
N THR A 109 -7.44 14.78 -23.92
CA THR A 109 -7.24 13.68 -24.89
C THR A 109 -8.34 12.63 -24.84
N SER A 110 -9.22 12.68 -23.84
CA SER A 110 -10.18 11.62 -23.51
C SER A 110 -9.56 10.25 -23.22
N ALA A 111 -8.25 10.18 -22.98
CA ALA A 111 -7.58 8.93 -22.65
C ALA A 111 -8.02 8.44 -21.26
N VAL A 112 -8.43 7.17 -21.17
CA VAL A 112 -8.77 6.52 -19.91
C VAL A 112 -7.48 6.16 -19.17
N LEU A 113 -7.22 6.85 -18.06
CA LEU A 113 -6.08 6.61 -17.18
C LEU A 113 -6.32 5.41 -16.27
N ALA A 114 -7.57 5.24 -15.82
CA ALA A 114 -8.02 4.11 -15.03
C ALA A 114 -9.55 3.98 -15.12
N SER A 115 -10.09 2.81 -14.78
CA SER A 115 -11.53 2.57 -14.64
C SER A 115 -11.79 1.50 -13.60
N GLY A 116 -12.99 1.47 -13.03
CA GLY A 116 -13.35 0.47 -12.05
C GLY A 116 -14.84 0.41 -11.76
N SER A 117 -15.19 -0.57 -10.92
CA SER A 117 -16.52 -0.76 -10.37
C SER A 117 -16.50 -0.56 -8.85
N GLY A 118 -17.65 -0.17 -8.29
CA GLY A 118 -17.77 0.13 -6.86
C GLY A 118 -17.16 1.47 -6.48
N SER A 119 -17.22 1.78 -5.18
CA SER A 119 -16.66 2.99 -4.57
C SER A 119 -15.12 2.99 -4.57
N PRO A 120 -14.44 3.84 -5.35
CA PRO A 120 -12.98 3.92 -5.32
C PRO A 120 -12.51 4.63 -4.05
N SER A 121 -11.37 4.19 -3.50
CA SER A 121 -10.61 4.91 -2.47
C SER A 121 -9.37 5.54 -3.11
N THR A 122 -8.39 4.73 -3.50
CA THR A 122 -7.17 5.17 -4.21
C THR A 122 -7.14 4.57 -5.61
N ILE A 123 -6.85 5.40 -6.60
CA ILE A 123 -6.74 5.05 -8.01
C ILE A 123 -5.30 5.34 -8.44
N ASN A 124 -4.56 4.30 -8.81
CA ASN A 124 -3.20 4.44 -9.35
C ASN A 124 -3.24 4.32 -10.88
N PHE A 125 -2.42 5.11 -11.57
CA PHE A 125 -2.29 5.10 -13.03
C PHE A 125 -0.87 5.48 -13.45
N SER A 126 -0.47 5.15 -14.68
CA SER A 126 0.84 5.57 -15.20
C SER A 126 0.97 7.09 -15.13
N ALA A 127 2.12 7.58 -14.68
CA ALA A 127 2.36 9.02 -14.53
C ALA A 127 2.07 9.76 -15.84
N VAL A 128 1.21 10.76 -15.76
CA VAL A 128 0.78 11.57 -16.90
C VAL A 128 0.90 13.04 -16.54
N SER A 129 1.45 13.82 -17.46
CA SER A 129 1.45 15.28 -17.38
C SER A 129 0.24 15.81 -18.14
N LEU A 130 -0.68 16.45 -17.43
CA LEU A 130 -1.95 16.93 -17.98
C LEU A 130 -2.37 18.24 -17.31
N LYS A 131 -3.25 19.01 -17.95
CA LYS A 131 -3.81 20.23 -17.35
C LYS A 131 -5.10 19.97 -16.59
N LYS A 132 -5.78 18.87 -16.90
CA LYS A 132 -7.09 18.56 -16.32
C LYS A 132 -7.34 17.05 -16.27
N ILE A 133 -7.61 16.54 -15.07
CA ILE A 133 -7.95 15.14 -14.80
C ILE A 133 -9.41 15.06 -14.37
N THR A 134 -10.15 14.10 -14.92
CA THR A 134 -11.60 13.99 -14.74
C THR A 134 -11.97 12.65 -14.13
N PHE A 135 -12.68 12.67 -13.02
CA PHE A 135 -13.33 11.50 -12.45
C PHE A 135 -14.79 11.48 -12.93
N GLU A 136 -15.13 10.46 -13.71
CA GLU A 136 -16.46 10.28 -14.29
C GLU A 136 -17.14 9.05 -13.70
N ILE A 137 -18.33 9.28 -13.15
CA ILE A 137 -19.22 8.25 -12.64
C ILE A 137 -20.12 7.81 -13.79
N THR A 138 -19.99 6.55 -14.20
CA THR A 138 -20.75 5.97 -15.32
C THR A 138 -21.95 5.15 -14.84
N SER A 139 -21.99 4.75 -13.57
CA SER A 139 -23.21 4.23 -12.93
C SER A 139 -23.19 4.40 -11.41
N ALA A 140 -24.36 4.56 -10.79
CA ALA A 140 -24.55 4.57 -9.34
C ALA A 140 -25.99 4.20 -8.96
N SER A 141 -26.21 3.78 -7.70
CA SER A 141 -27.53 3.42 -7.15
C SER A 141 -28.42 4.62 -6.80
N GLY A 142 -27.88 5.83 -6.90
CA GLY A 142 -28.54 7.11 -6.63
C GLY A 142 -27.54 8.23 -6.93
N THR A 143 -27.78 9.45 -6.44
CA THR A 143 -26.89 10.60 -6.67
C THR A 143 -25.66 10.55 -5.75
N PRO A 144 -24.43 10.28 -6.25
CA PRO A 144 -23.26 10.14 -5.40
C PRO A 144 -22.75 11.47 -4.90
N ARG A 145 -22.02 11.47 -3.78
CA ARG A 145 -21.43 12.66 -3.19
C ARG A 145 -19.93 12.47 -3.07
N ILE A 146 -19.16 13.29 -3.79
CA ILE A 146 -17.70 13.29 -3.73
C ILE A 146 -17.27 14.41 -2.79
N ALA A 147 -16.68 14.02 -1.66
CA ALA A 147 -16.13 14.94 -0.69
C ALA A 147 -14.76 15.45 -1.13
N GLU A 148 -13.88 14.56 -1.60
CA GLU A 148 -12.55 14.94 -2.08
C GLU A 148 -12.18 14.16 -3.35
N PHE A 149 -11.47 14.84 -4.23
CA PHE A 149 -10.76 14.30 -5.38
C PHE A 149 -9.32 14.81 -5.27
N GLU A 150 -8.51 14.05 -4.53
CA GLU A 150 -7.11 14.36 -4.25
C GLU A 150 -6.24 13.78 -5.37
N THR A 151 -5.12 14.42 -5.70
CA THR A 151 -4.21 14.00 -6.77
C THR A 151 -2.77 14.13 -6.32
N TYR A 152 -1.91 13.18 -6.69
CA TYR A 152 -0.54 13.14 -6.22
C TYR A 152 0.45 12.82 -7.35
N ALA A 153 1.64 13.43 -7.27
CA ALA A 153 2.79 13.04 -8.07
C ALA A 153 3.51 11.87 -7.39
N GLY A 154 3.62 10.73 -8.07
CA GLY A 154 4.55 9.66 -7.69
C GLY A 154 5.96 10.02 -8.15
N GLY A 155 6.96 9.83 -7.29
CA GLY A 155 8.36 10.08 -7.62
C GLY A 155 8.85 9.12 -8.71
N GLY A 156 8.97 9.62 -9.94
CA GLY A 156 9.54 8.87 -11.06
C GLY A 156 9.31 9.58 -12.40
N SER A 157 10.29 10.34 -12.85
CA SER A 157 10.35 10.96 -14.17
C SER A 157 10.90 9.98 -15.23
N ASN A 158 10.17 9.80 -16.34
CA ASN A 158 10.73 9.57 -17.68
C ASN A 158 9.63 9.83 -18.75
N PRO A 159 9.95 10.33 -19.97
CA PRO A 159 9.04 11.13 -20.78
C PRO A 159 8.15 10.32 -21.75
N THR A 160 7.13 11.03 -22.22
CA THR A 160 6.19 10.76 -23.31
C THR A 160 6.79 10.06 -24.54
N PRO A 161 6.06 9.11 -25.14
CA PRO A 161 6.06 8.89 -26.58
C PRO A 161 4.74 9.39 -27.20
N THR A 162 4.87 10.31 -28.15
CA THR A 162 3.83 10.66 -29.13
C THR A 162 3.66 9.48 -30.10
N SER A 163 2.42 9.04 -30.37
CA SER A 163 2.01 8.56 -31.71
C SER A 163 0.49 8.34 -31.79
N THR A 164 0.01 8.43 -33.01
CA THR A 164 -1.33 8.73 -33.49
C THR A 164 -2.01 7.47 -34.05
N GLY A 165 -3.30 7.29 -33.77
CA GLY A 165 -4.27 6.68 -34.71
C GLY A 165 -4.64 5.19 -34.58
N GLY A 166 -5.93 4.93 -34.32
CA GLY A 166 -6.74 3.97 -35.10
C GLY A 166 -7.33 2.72 -34.40
N GLY A 167 -8.61 2.78 -34.01
CA GLY A 167 -9.64 1.73 -34.29
C GLY A 167 -9.77 0.46 -33.40
N THR A 168 -10.77 0.50 -32.48
CA THR A 168 -11.77 -0.53 -31.99
C THR A 168 -11.83 -1.92 -32.69
N PRO A 169 -12.26 -3.06 -32.06
CA PRO A 169 -13.08 -3.21 -30.84
C PRO A 169 -12.57 -4.09 -29.68
N THR A 170 -13.16 -3.79 -28.54
CA THR A 170 -13.29 -4.49 -27.25
C THR A 170 -13.44 -6.02 -27.31
N PRO A 171 -12.65 -6.78 -26.53
CA PRO A 171 -13.08 -8.07 -26.01
C PRO A 171 -13.70 -7.93 -24.60
N THR A 172 -14.79 -8.65 -24.41
CA THR A 172 -15.56 -8.87 -23.17
C THR A 172 -14.66 -9.17 -21.95
N PRO A 173 -14.81 -8.48 -20.80
CA PRO A 173 -14.03 -8.79 -19.61
C PRO A 173 -14.55 -10.07 -18.96
N THR A 174 -13.69 -11.09 -18.92
CA THR A 174 -13.90 -12.31 -18.13
C THR A 174 -12.89 -12.32 -16.97
N SER A 175 -13.42 -12.43 -15.75
CA SER A 175 -12.77 -12.90 -14.50
C SER A 175 -11.40 -12.32 -14.12
N THR A 176 -11.40 -11.41 -13.13
CA THR A 176 -10.25 -10.80 -12.47
C THR A 176 -9.41 -11.81 -11.66
N GLY A 177 -8.56 -12.59 -12.33
CA GLY A 177 -7.45 -13.34 -11.74
C GLY A 177 -6.17 -12.51 -11.78
N GLY A 178 -6.08 -11.48 -10.94
CA GLY A 178 -4.96 -10.56 -10.90
C GLY A 178 -3.72 -11.14 -10.19
N GLY A 179 -3.00 -12.03 -10.86
CA GLY A 179 -1.69 -12.52 -10.46
C GLY A 179 -1.22 -13.56 -11.46
N GLY A 180 -0.18 -13.25 -12.24
CA GLY A 180 0.49 -14.25 -13.08
C GLY A 180 0.94 -15.46 -12.24
N ASN A 181 1.29 -16.57 -12.88
CA ASN A 181 1.80 -17.73 -12.14
C ASN A 181 2.95 -17.29 -11.20
N PRO A 182 2.92 -17.68 -9.92
CA PRO A 182 4.01 -17.41 -8.99
C PRO A 182 5.33 -17.88 -9.60
N THR A 183 6.34 -17.01 -9.57
CA THR A 183 7.69 -17.35 -9.98
C THR A 183 8.46 -17.88 -8.78
N THR A 184 9.18 -18.98 -8.96
CA THR A 184 10.14 -19.49 -7.96
C THR A 184 11.52 -18.82 -8.10
N SER A 185 11.70 -17.99 -9.13
CA SER A 185 12.91 -17.21 -9.34
C SER A 185 12.85 -15.91 -8.56
N TRP A 186 13.91 -15.64 -7.82
CA TRP A 186 14.06 -14.42 -7.04
C TRP A 186 14.43 -13.23 -7.94
N PRO A 187 13.85 -12.03 -7.72
CA PRO A 187 14.19 -10.87 -8.52
C PRO A 187 15.61 -10.37 -8.25
N THR A 188 16.20 -9.75 -9.26
CA THR A 188 17.45 -8.99 -9.11
C THR A 188 17.17 -7.60 -8.56
N SER A 189 17.86 -7.25 -7.47
CA SER A 189 17.80 -5.90 -6.88
C SER A 189 18.26 -4.82 -7.86
N GLN A 190 17.52 -3.72 -7.94
CA GLN A 190 17.84 -2.54 -8.76
C GLN A 190 18.60 -1.45 -7.98
N GLY A 191 19.15 -1.80 -6.82
CA GLY A 191 19.89 -0.90 -5.93
C GLY A 191 19.58 -1.17 -4.46
N SER A 192 20.36 -0.59 -3.55
CA SER A 192 20.18 -0.80 -2.12
C SER A 192 19.85 0.51 -1.41
N VAL A 193 18.93 0.45 -0.44
CA VAL A 193 18.51 1.56 0.40
C VAL A 193 18.63 1.13 1.86
N LYS A 194 19.47 1.83 2.62
CA LYS A 194 19.52 1.68 4.06
C LYS A 194 18.54 2.66 4.71
N ILE A 195 17.51 2.14 5.37
CA ILE A 195 16.60 2.89 6.22
C ILE A 195 17.14 2.87 7.66
N SER A 196 17.03 4.01 8.33
CA SER A 196 17.47 4.20 9.73
C SER A 196 16.31 4.21 10.72
N ALA A 197 15.07 4.21 10.22
CA ALA A 197 13.84 4.20 10.99
C ALA A 197 12.69 3.70 10.09
N THR A 198 11.56 3.32 10.71
CA THR A 198 10.35 2.89 10.00
C THR A 198 9.90 3.90 8.95
N VAL A 199 9.65 3.40 7.73
CA VAL A 199 9.11 4.20 6.63
C VAL A 199 7.59 4.19 6.72
N ASN A 200 6.98 5.35 6.97
CA ASN A 200 5.53 5.47 6.96
C ASN A 200 5.02 5.64 5.52
N VAL A 201 4.04 4.83 5.13
CA VAL A 201 3.44 4.83 3.79
C VAL A 201 1.96 5.18 3.87
N SER A 202 1.60 6.36 3.36
CA SER A 202 0.23 6.78 3.11
C SER A 202 0.03 6.92 1.60
N GLY A 203 -0.78 6.05 0.98
CA GLY A 203 -0.85 5.92 -0.48
C GLY A 203 0.05 4.81 -1.02
N THR A 204 0.64 4.97 -2.20
CA THR A 204 1.50 3.95 -2.84
C THR A 204 2.97 4.29 -2.68
N PHE A 205 3.74 3.37 -2.11
CA PHE A 205 5.20 3.38 -2.15
C PHE A 205 5.67 2.34 -3.16
N ASP A 206 6.35 2.79 -4.22
CA ASP A 206 7.04 1.93 -5.17
C ASP A 206 8.54 1.95 -4.89
N GLY A 207 9.11 0.80 -4.50
CA GLY A 207 10.54 0.69 -4.20
C GLY A 207 11.41 0.49 -5.43
N GLY A 208 10.84 0.40 -6.64
CA GLY A 208 11.59 0.22 -7.89
C GLY A 208 12.41 -1.06 -7.94
N MET A 209 11.98 -2.11 -7.25
CA MET A 209 12.72 -3.36 -7.03
C MET A 209 14.09 -3.18 -6.37
N LYS A 210 14.26 -2.12 -5.56
CA LYS A 210 15.44 -1.95 -4.70
C LYS A 210 15.33 -2.82 -3.45
N THR A 211 16.50 -3.16 -2.90
CA THR A 211 16.62 -3.82 -1.60
C THR A 211 16.67 -2.79 -0.49
N TYR A 212 15.72 -2.87 0.44
CA TYR A 212 15.65 -2.07 1.64
C TYR A 212 16.11 -2.94 2.81
N CYS A 213 16.98 -2.40 3.65
CA CYS A 213 17.37 -2.93 4.98
C CYS A 213 17.55 -1.69 5.88
N CYS A 214 17.91 -1.68 7.16
CA CYS A 214 18.57 -2.65 8.01
C CYS A 214 18.06 -2.33 9.43
N ILE A 215 16.79 -2.61 9.71
CA ILE A 215 16.18 -2.32 11.01
C ILE A 215 16.25 -3.58 11.87
N GLY A 216 16.48 -3.40 13.17
CA GLY A 216 16.61 -4.49 14.13
C GLY A 216 17.97 -5.17 14.08
N ASP A 217 18.08 -6.25 14.85
CA ASP A 217 19.29 -7.06 15.03
C ASP A 217 19.21 -8.42 14.30
N GLY A 218 18.11 -8.69 13.60
CA GLY A 218 17.83 -9.98 12.94
C GLY A 218 17.33 -11.07 13.90
N GLY A 219 17.03 -10.72 15.15
CA GLY A 219 16.44 -11.63 16.14
C GLY A 219 14.93 -11.81 16.00
N GLN A 220 14.35 -12.62 16.88
CA GLN A 220 12.92 -13.00 16.94
C GLN A 220 12.12 -12.19 17.98
N SER A 221 12.59 -10.99 18.35
CA SER A 221 11.92 -10.20 19.38
C SER A 221 10.67 -9.51 18.83
N GLU A 222 9.51 -9.69 19.47
CA GLU A 222 8.24 -9.02 19.11
C GLU A 222 8.26 -7.49 19.29
N SER A 223 9.36 -6.92 19.81
CA SER A 223 9.51 -5.48 20.06
C SER A 223 10.29 -4.74 18.97
N GLN A 224 10.64 -5.40 17.87
CA GLN A 224 11.39 -4.76 16.78
C GLN A 224 10.49 -3.80 15.99
N ASP A 225 11.08 -2.71 15.52
CA ASP A 225 10.37 -1.78 14.66
C ASP A 225 10.13 -2.41 13.26
N PRO A 226 8.97 -2.22 12.64
CA PRO A 226 8.77 -2.62 11.25
C PRO A 226 9.58 -1.75 10.30
N MET A 227 9.99 -2.30 9.17
CA MET A 227 10.60 -1.54 8.09
C MET A 227 9.64 -0.54 7.46
N PHE A 228 8.42 -0.99 7.19
CA PHE A 228 7.37 -0.19 6.58
C PHE A 228 6.12 -0.23 7.43
N LYS A 229 5.54 0.93 7.69
CA LYS A 229 4.23 1.06 8.33
C LYS A 229 3.25 1.67 7.34
N ILE A 230 2.33 0.85 6.86
CA ILE A 230 1.37 1.19 5.80
C ILE A 230 0.05 1.61 6.46
N ALA A 231 -0.35 2.84 6.20
CA ALA A 231 -1.64 3.37 6.61
C ALA A 231 -2.79 2.66 5.90
N ASN A 232 -4.01 2.77 6.43
CA ASN A 232 -5.20 2.20 5.80
C ASN A 232 -5.35 2.67 4.34
N GLY A 233 -5.57 1.73 3.43
CA GLY A 233 -5.65 1.93 1.98
C GLY A 233 -4.28 2.02 1.27
N GLY A 234 -3.16 2.00 2.01
CA GLY A 234 -1.83 2.13 1.43
C GLY A 234 -1.37 0.90 0.66
N THR A 235 -0.43 1.11 -0.26
CA THR A 235 0.20 0.07 -1.09
C THR A 235 1.72 0.13 -0.95
N LEU A 236 2.34 -1.00 -0.69
CA LEU A 236 3.78 -1.19 -0.83
C LEU A 236 4.00 -2.09 -2.04
N GLN A 237 4.81 -1.64 -3.00
CA GLN A 237 5.06 -2.41 -4.21
C GLN A 237 6.49 -2.37 -4.71
N ASN A 238 6.88 -3.45 -5.40
CA ASN A 238 8.19 -3.59 -6.01
C ASN A 238 9.32 -3.32 -5.01
N VAL A 239 9.27 -4.00 -3.86
CA VAL A 239 10.23 -3.82 -2.76
C VAL A 239 10.88 -5.16 -2.49
N ILE A 240 12.20 -5.17 -2.33
CA ILE A 240 12.91 -6.31 -1.73
C ILE A 240 13.27 -5.90 -0.30
N LEU A 241 12.83 -6.65 0.71
CA LEU A 241 13.29 -6.52 2.08
C LEU A 241 14.51 -7.43 2.25
N GLY A 242 15.64 -6.81 2.56
CA GLY A 242 16.90 -7.46 2.93
C GLY A 242 17.01 -7.64 4.44
N SER A 243 18.07 -8.31 4.86
CA SER A 243 18.37 -8.54 6.28
C SER A 243 19.29 -7.44 6.84
N PRO A 244 19.10 -7.00 8.11
CA PRO A 244 17.99 -7.32 8.99
C PRO A 244 16.71 -6.57 8.59
N ALA A 245 15.57 -7.26 8.70
CA ALA A 245 14.25 -6.77 8.26
C ALA A 245 13.31 -6.36 9.42
N GLY A 246 13.80 -6.28 10.65
CA GLY A 246 12.99 -5.96 11.83
C GLY A 246 11.74 -6.84 11.93
N ASP A 247 10.63 -6.22 12.31
CA ASP A 247 9.26 -6.79 12.27
C ASP A 247 8.58 -6.50 10.90
N GLY A 248 9.34 -6.70 9.82
CA GLY A 248 8.85 -6.69 8.44
C GLY A 248 8.00 -5.46 8.06
N VAL A 249 6.76 -5.72 7.66
CA VAL A 249 5.80 -4.70 7.19
C VAL A 249 4.55 -4.69 8.05
N HIS A 250 4.16 -3.55 8.60
CA HIS A 250 2.91 -3.40 9.36
C HIS A 250 1.83 -2.73 8.52
N CYS A 251 0.65 -3.37 8.43
CA CYS A 251 -0.54 -2.77 7.86
C CYS A 251 -1.49 -2.31 8.97
N GLU A 252 -1.61 -1.00 9.16
CA GLU A 252 -2.41 -0.37 10.22
C GLU A 252 -3.92 -0.33 9.89
N GLY A 253 -4.29 -0.63 8.65
CA GLY A 253 -5.65 -0.84 8.18
C GLY A 253 -5.66 -1.90 7.08
N THR A 254 -6.60 -1.81 6.14
CA THR A 254 -6.48 -2.55 4.88
C THR A 254 -5.25 -2.04 4.11
N CYS A 255 -4.49 -2.91 3.47
CA CYS A 255 -3.30 -2.52 2.70
C CYS A 255 -3.12 -3.44 1.49
N THR A 256 -2.27 -3.03 0.54
CA THR A 256 -1.83 -3.90 -0.56
C THR A 256 -0.31 -4.06 -0.53
N LEU A 257 0.16 -5.30 -0.50
CA LEU A 257 1.54 -5.68 -0.73
C LEU A 257 1.61 -6.29 -2.14
N ARG A 258 2.26 -5.62 -3.09
CA ARG A 258 2.30 -6.05 -4.49
C ARG A 258 3.73 -6.27 -4.95
N ASN A 259 4.07 -7.50 -5.35
CA ASN A 259 5.42 -7.82 -5.81
C ASN A 259 6.49 -7.42 -4.76
N VAL A 260 6.24 -7.79 -3.51
CA VAL A 260 7.15 -7.56 -2.38
C VAL A 260 7.89 -8.86 -2.06
N TRP A 261 9.19 -8.76 -1.82
CA TRP A 261 10.09 -9.90 -1.70
C TRP A 261 10.91 -9.84 -0.42
N TRP A 262 10.87 -10.87 0.43
CA TRP A 262 11.64 -10.93 1.68
C TRP A 262 12.78 -11.93 1.54
N ASN A 263 14.01 -11.43 1.44
CA ASN A 263 15.22 -12.26 1.31
C ASN A 263 15.47 -13.14 2.53
N ASP A 264 15.03 -12.65 3.69
CA ASP A 264 15.21 -13.19 5.02
C ASP A 264 14.08 -12.60 5.87
N ILE A 265 13.22 -13.46 6.42
CA ILE A 265 12.13 -13.02 7.29
C ILE A 265 12.74 -12.77 8.67
N GLY A 266 12.48 -11.59 9.23
CA GLY A 266 12.86 -11.27 10.61
C GLY A 266 11.99 -12.02 11.60
N GLU A 267 11.18 -11.29 12.38
CA GLU A 267 10.15 -11.90 13.22
C GLU A 267 8.98 -12.39 12.35
N ASP A 268 8.24 -11.47 11.74
CA ASP A 268 7.23 -11.71 10.71
C ASP A 268 7.61 -11.03 9.38
N ALA A 269 7.09 -11.52 8.24
CA ALA A 269 7.25 -10.82 6.97
C ALA A 269 6.30 -9.62 6.88
N ALA A 270 5.03 -9.83 7.22
CA ALA A 270 4.07 -8.75 7.40
C ALA A 270 2.98 -9.06 8.43
N THR A 271 2.58 -8.00 9.14
CA THR A 271 1.62 -8.03 10.24
C THR A 271 0.41 -7.14 9.93
N PHE A 272 -0.77 -7.75 9.83
CA PHE A 272 -2.04 -7.08 9.52
C PHE A 272 -2.79 -6.73 10.82
N LYS A 273 -2.89 -5.42 11.12
CA LYS A 273 -3.35 -4.89 12.41
C LYS A 273 -4.68 -4.16 12.35
N GLY A 274 -5.19 -3.87 11.15
CA GLY A 274 -6.43 -3.13 10.94
C GLY A 274 -7.65 -3.77 11.61
N THR A 275 -8.49 -2.94 12.25
CA THR A 275 -9.68 -3.39 13.01
C THR A 275 -11.00 -2.88 12.42
N SER A 276 -10.95 -2.19 11.29
CA SER A 276 -12.13 -1.64 10.60
C SER A 276 -12.80 -2.63 9.62
N GLY A 277 -12.36 -3.90 9.61
CA GLY A 277 -12.77 -4.91 8.63
C GLY A 277 -12.13 -4.68 7.27
N GLY A 278 -12.76 -5.22 6.22
CA GLY A 278 -12.29 -5.12 4.83
C GLY A 278 -11.30 -6.22 4.43
N THR A 279 -10.51 -5.96 3.38
CA THR A 279 -9.56 -6.93 2.84
C THR A 279 -8.20 -6.29 2.58
N SER A 280 -7.15 -6.87 3.16
CA SER A 280 -5.77 -6.61 2.76
C SER A 280 -5.34 -7.59 1.69
N TYR A 281 -4.47 -7.17 0.78
CA TYR A 281 -4.05 -7.95 -0.39
C TYR A 281 -2.55 -8.18 -0.38
N VAL A 282 -2.15 -9.42 -0.64
CA VAL A 282 -0.80 -9.82 -1.02
C VAL A 282 -0.88 -10.35 -2.44
N ILE A 283 -0.21 -9.69 -3.38
CA ILE A 283 -0.33 -9.94 -4.82
C ILE A 283 1.06 -10.12 -5.42
N GLY A 284 1.40 -11.34 -5.80
CA GLY A 284 2.74 -11.67 -6.26
C GLY A 284 3.77 -11.59 -5.14
N GLY A 285 5.05 -11.69 -5.50
CA GLY A 285 6.16 -11.60 -4.55
C GLY A 285 6.54 -12.95 -3.94
N GLY A 286 7.42 -12.91 -2.94
CA GLY A 286 7.81 -14.11 -2.23
C GLY A 286 8.59 -13.85 -0.96
N ALA A 287 8.68 -14.85 -0.09
CA ALA A 287 9.45 -14.77 1.14
C ALA A 287 10.23 -16.06 1.37
N ARG A 288 11.33 -15.96 2.11
CA ARG A 288 12.12 -17.13 2.50
C ARG A 288 12.86 -16.92 3.81
N SER A 289 13.35 -18.02 4.37
CA SER A 289 14.19 -18.03 5.57
C SER A 289 13.46 -17.39 6.75
N GLY A 290 12.38 -18.03 7.20
CA GLY A 290 11.61 -17.60 8.36
C GLY A 290 11.54 -18.70 9.40
N SER A 291 11.47 -18.31 10.67
CA SER A 291 11.44 -19.23 11.82
C SER A 291 10.04 -19.79 12.11
N ASP A 292 9.00 -18.94 12.04
CA ASP A 292 7.66 -19.28 12.50
C ASP A 292 6.56 -18.83 11.53
N LYS A 293 6.32 -17.52 11.37
CA LYS A 293 5.15 -17.01 10.62
C LYS A 293 5.60 -16.02 9.55
N THR A 294 5.00 -16.14 8.37
CA THR A 294 5.22 -15.18 7.28
C THR A 294 4.22 -14.04 7.40
N PHE A 295 2.93 -14.37 7.46
CA PHE A 295 1.86 -13.40 7.58
C PHE A 295 1.08 -13.57 8.89
N GLN A 296 1.24 -12.59 9.77
CA GLN A 296 0.54 -12.52 11.03
C GLN A 296 -0.71 -11.64 10.91
N HIS A 297 -1.86 -12.15 11.33
CA HIS A 297 -3.12 -11.41 11.29
C HIS A 297 -3.62 -11.13 12.71
N ASN A 298 -3.35 -9.92 13.20
CA ASN A 298 -3.72 -9.45 14.53
C ASN A 298 -5.08 -8.75 14.54
N GLY A 299 -5.41 -8.03 13.46
CA GLY A 299 -6.65 -7.29 13.25
C GLY A 299 -7.89 -8.16 12.94
N ASN A 300 -8.90 -7.57 12.30
CA ASN A 300 -10.08 -8.29 11.81
C ASN A 300 -10.20 -8.18 10.28
N GLY A 301 -11.19 -8.87 9.71
CA GLY A 301 -11.44 -8.83 8.27
C GLY A 301 -10.71 -9.95 7.53
N THR A 302 -10.27 -9.67 6.29
CA THR A 302 -9.72 -10.69 5.38
C THR A 302 -8.31 -10.34 4.93
N VAL A 303 -7.43 -11.34 4.83
CA VAL A 303 -6.17 -11.26 4.07
C VAL A 303 -6.29 -12.13 2.82
N SER A 304 -6.10 -11.54 1.64
CA SER A 304 -6.13 -12.23 0.35
C SER A 304 -4.72 -12.37 -0.20
N ILE A 305 -4.21 -13.59 -0.30
CA ILE A 305 -2.86 -13.92 -0.73
C ILE A 305 -2.94 -14.61 -2.09
N SER A 306 -2.28 -14.05 -3.09
CA SER A 306 -2.31 -14.60 -4.44
C SER A 306 -1.00 -14.45 -5.20
N GLY A 307 -0.64 -15.46 -5.99
CA GLY A 307 0.58 -15.42 -6.82
C GLY A 307 1.88 -15.39 -6.02
N PHE A 308 1.85 -15.82 -4.75
CA PHE A 308 2.99 -15.71 -3.83
C PHE A 308 3.85 -16.98 -3.84
N TYR A 309 5.16 -16.81 -3.64
CA TYR A 309 6.10 -17.92 -3.44
C TYR A 309 6.73 -17.88 -2.04
N LEU A 310 6.59 -18.97 -1.28
CA LEU A 310 7.16 -19.11 0.05
C LEU A 310 8.15 -20.28 0.10
N LYS A 311 9.33 -20.08 0.70
CA LYS A 311 10.33 -21.13 0.85
C LYS A 311 10.97 -21.19 2.24
N GLY A 312 10.97 -22.36 2.88
CA GLY A 312 11.77 -22.62 4.10
C GLY A 312 11.28 -21.82 5.30
N THR A 313 10.02 -21.99 5.69
CA THR A 313 9.39 -21.24 6.80
C THR A 313 8.35 -22.10 7.53
N GLY A 314 8.05 -21.79 8.79
CA GLY A 314 6.98 -22.50 9.51
C GLY A 314 5.59 -22.37 8.86
N LYS A 315 5.04 -21.15 8.80
CA LYS A 315 3.64 -20.91 8.41
C LYS A 315 3.51 -19.76 7.43
N LEU A 316 2.75 -19.97 6.34
CA LEU A 316 2.41 -18.86 5.43
C LEU A 316 1.49 -17.85 6.10
N TYR A 317 0.41 -18.29 6.73
CA TYR A 317 -0.55 -17.40 7.39
C TYR A 317 -0.97 -17.91 8.77
N ARG A 318 -1.01 -17.00 9.76
CA ARG A 318 -1.52 -17.28 11.10
C ARG A 318 -2.48 -16.18 11.58
N ALA A 319 -3.71 -16.58 11.94
CA ALA A 319 -4.63 -15.73 12.68
C ALA A 319 -4.22 -15.69 14.16
N CYS A 320 -3.99 -14.51 14.74
CA CYS A 320 -3.52 -14.43 16.12
C CYS A 320 -4.43 -15.17 17.11
N GLY A 321 -3.87 -16.14 17.85
CA GLY A 321 -4.65 -17.04 18.71
C GLY A 321 -4.75 -16.60 20.17
N ASN A 322 -3.89 -15.71 20.64
CA ASN A 322 -3.80 -15.26 22.04
C ASN A 322 -3.53 -13.73 22.14
N CYS A 323 -3.96 -12.97 21.13
CA CYS A 323 -3.87 -11.51 21.17
C CYS A 323 -4.71 -10.92 22.31
N SER A 324 -4.39 -9.69 22.72
CA SER A 324 -5.15 -8.94 23.73
C SER A 324 -6.63 -8.76 23.37
N SER A 325 -6.93 -8.75 22.07
CA SER A 325 -8.29 -8.72 21.53
C SER A 325 -8.50 -9.91 20.60
N SER A 326 -9.64 -10.57 20.79
CA SER A 326 -10.10 -11.65 19.92
C SER A 326 -10.93 -11.08 18.78
N TYR A 327 -10.59 -11.45 17.55
CA TYR A 327 -11.31 -11.05 16.35
C TYR A 327 -11.64 -12.27 15.50
N GLN A 328 -12.74 -12.18 14.76
CA GLN A 328 -13.01 -13.07 13.64
C GLN A 328 -12.18 -12.62 12.43
N ARG A 329 -11.45 -13.57 11.85
CA ARG A 329 -10.47 -13.35 10.79
C ARG A 329 -10.65 -14.32 9.63
N HIS A 330 -10.40 -13.84 8.43
CA HIS A 330 -10.51 -14.66 7.24
C HIS A 330 -9.24 -14.59 6.40
N VAL A 331 -8.93 -15.68 5.70
CA VAL A 331 -7.86 -15.72 4.71
C VAL A 331 -8.36 -16.33 3.42
N ARG A 332 -7.93 -15.77 2.29
CA ARG A 332 -8.11 -16.33 0.95
C ARG A 332 -6.73 -16.57 0.36
N ILE A 333 -6.42 -17.79 -0.02
CA ILE A 333 -5.11 -18.19 -0.54
C ILE A 333 -5.34 -18.81 -1.90
N ASP A 334 -4.76 -18.23 -2.94
CA ASP A 334 -5.04 -18.62 -4.30
C ASP A 334 -3.80 -18.54 -5.19
N ASN A 335 -3.47 -19.60 -5.93
CA ASN A 335 -2.29 -19.60 -6.81
C ASN A 335 -0.98 -19.33 -6.06
N VAL A 336 -0.69 -20.12 -5.04
CA VAL A 336 0.50 -19.96 -4.19
C VAL A 336 1.41 -21.17 -4.32
N ILE A 337 2.72 -20.96 -4.35
CA ILE A 337 3.72 -22.02 -4.24
C ILE A 337 4.32 -21.96 -2.83
N VAL A 338 4.32 -23.09 -2.14
CA VAL A 338 5.07 -23.29 -0.90
C VAL A 338 6.12 -24.38 -1.10
N ASP A 339 7.34 -24.16 -0.63
CA ASP A 339 8.47 -25.08 -0.74
C ASP A 339 9.12 -25.23 0.64
N ASP A 340 9.09 -26.44 1.21
CA ASP A 340 9.61 -26.69 2.58
C ASP A 340 8.93 -25.78 3.63
N VAL A 341 7.61 -25.94 3.77
CA VAL A 341 6.76 -25.14 4.68
C VAL A 341 5.90 -26.06 5.54
N ASP A 342 5.83 -25.83 6.85
CA ASP A 342 5.08 -26.71 7.75
C ASP A 342 3.56 -26.54 7.63
N MET A 343 3.08 -25.30 7.43
CA MET A 343 1.66 -25.00 7.37
C MET A 343 1.30 -23.86 6.41
N VAL A 344 0.22 -24.02 5.64
CA VAL A 344 -0.30 -22.96 4.76
C VAL A 344 -1.17 -21.97 5.53
N ALA A 345 -2.16 -22.43 6.30
CA ALA A 345 -3.00 -21.53 7.11
C ALA A 345 -3.31 -22.09 8.50
N GLY A 346 -3.11 -21.28 9.55
CA GLY A 346 -3.55 -21.56 10.91
C GLY A 346 -4.66 -20.62 11.38
N ILE A 347 -5.89 -21.13 11.55
CA ILE A 347 -7.09 -20.35 11.90
C ILE A 347 -7.68 -20.73 13.26
N ASN A 348 -8.39 -19.80 13.93
CA ASN A 348 -9.07 -20.08 15.20
C ASN A 348 -10.56 -20.39 14.98
N SER A 349 -10.91 -21.66 14.87
CA SER A 349 -12.25 -22.08 14.42
C SER A 349 -13.36 -21.68 15.40
N ASN A 350 -13.06 -21.64 16.70
CA ASN A 350 -14.00 -21.23 17.75
C ASN A 350 -14.39 -19.75 17.71
N TRP A 351 -13.64 -18.91 16.99
CA TRP A 351 -13.97 -17.50 16.76
C TRP A 351 -14.61 -17.26 15.39
N GLY A 352 -14.92 -18.33 14.65
CA GLY A 352 -15.54 -18.26 13.34
C GLY A 352 -14.56 -17.90 12.23
N ASP A 353 -13.26 -18.06 12.43
CA ASP A 353 -12.27 -17.80 11.39
C ASP A 353 -12.49 -18.71 10.17
N THR A 354 -12.16 -18.23 8.96
CA THR A 354 -12.24 -19.07 7.75
C THR A 354 -10.99 -18.96 6.91
N ALA A 355 -10.59 -20.06 6.29
CA ALA A 355 -9.57 -20.13 5.26
C ALA A 355 -10.20 -20.68 3.99
N THR A 356 -10.14 -19.92 2.90
CA THR A 356 -10.48 -20.39 1.56
C THR A 356 -9.20 -20.59 0.79
N ILE A 357 -8.90 -21.82 0.36
CA ILE A 357 -7.60 -22.16 -0.23
C ILE A 357 -7.84 -22.85 -1.57
N THR A 358 -7.28 -22.28 -2.64
CA THR A 358 -7.37 -22.79 -4.00
C THR A 358 -6.00 -22.76 -4.69
N ARG A 359 -5.74 -23.72 -5.59
CA ARG A 359 -4.56 -23.72 -6.47
C ARG A 359 -3.23 -23.52 -5.71
N VAL A 360 -2.97 -24.31 -4.68
CA VAL A 360 -1.69 -24.31 -3.97
C VAL A 360 -0.81 -25.43 -4.49
N THR A 361 0.45 -25.12 -4.79
CA THR A 361 1.47 -26.12 -5.11
C THR A 361 2.44 -26.26 -3.95
N VAL A 362 2.65 -27.49 -3.49
CA VAL A 362 3.52 -27.83 -2.36
C VAL A 362 4.73 -28.60 -2.89
N TYR A 363 5.93 -28.06 -2.69
CA TYR A 363 7.21 -28.72 -2.93
C TYR A 363 7.86 -29.10 -1.59
N ASN A 364 8.55 -30.25 -1.55
CA ASN A 364 9.33 -30.70 -0.39
C ASN A 364 8.55 -30.66 0.94
N GLY A 365 7.24 -30.90 0.88
CA GLY A 365 6.31 -30.66 1.99
C GLY A 365 5.20 -31.71 2.06
N SER A 366 5.54 -32.99 1.93
CA SER A 366 4.53 -34.06 1.95
C SER A 366 3.73 -34.13 3.26
N SER A 367 4.23 -33.51 4.33
CA SER A 367 3.57 -33.38 5.63
C SER A 367 3.03 -31.96 5.90
N THR A 368 3.07 -31.06 4.92
CA THR A 368 2.55 -29.69 5.08
C THR A 368 1.07 -29.71 5.43
N VAL A 369 0.71 -29.08 6.55
CA VAL A 369 -0.68 -28.87 6.97
C VAL A 369 -1.28 -27.74 6.15
N ILE A 370 -2.33 -28.01 5.39
CA ILE A 370 -2.94 -27.01 4.50
C ILE A 370 -3.82 -26.05 5.29
N CYS A 371 -4.73 -26.56 6.12
CA CYS A 371 -5.59 -25.74 6.95
C CYS A 371 -5.65 -26.26 8.39
N GLY A 372 -4.78 -25.74 9.25
CA GLY A 372 -4.74 -26.06 10.67
C GLY A 372 -5.79 -25.29 11.46
N LYS A 373 -6.59 -25.99 12.26
CA LYS A 373 -7.58 -25.38 13.17
C LYS A 373 -7.03 -25.32 14.58
N TYR A 374 -7.26 -24.19 15.24
CA TYR A 374 -6.88 -23.93 16.62
C TYR A 374 -8.09 -23.47 17.44
N LYS A 375 -8.02 -23.70 18.75
CA LYS A 375 -8.85 -23.02 19.73
C LYS A 375 -8.14 -21.74 20.16
N GLY A 376 -8.60 -20.60 19.65
CA GLY A 376 -8.16 -19.28 20.11
C GLY A 376 -8.58 -19.03 21.57
N VAL A 377 -7.75 -18.31 22.30
CA VAL A 377 -7.86 -18.05 23.74
C VAL A 377 -7.55 -16.59 24.05
N SER A 378 -7.89 -16.14 25.26
CA SER A 378 -7.48 -14.81 25.73
C SER A 378 -5.96 -14.73 25.93
N LYS A 379 -5.40 -13.52 25.88
CA LYS A 379 -3.98 -13.27 26.17
C LYS A 379 -3.56 -13.87 27.51
N GLY A 380 -2.38 -14.50 27.52
CA GLY A 380 -1.82 -15.21 28.68
C GLY A 380 -2.09 -16.71 28.70
N SER A 381 -2.71 -17.25 27.65
CA SER A 381 -2.87 -18.69 27.44
C SER A 381 -2.41 -19.08 26.04
N GLU A 382 -2.03 -20.34 25.86
CA GLU A 382 -1.58 -20.86 24.56
C GLU A 382 -2.75 -21.45 23.75
N PRO A 383 -2.89 -21.08 22.47
CA PRO A 383 -3.90 -21.67 21.59
C PRO A 383 -3.67 -23.17 21.41
N THR A 384 -4.72 -23.98 21.52
CA THR A 384 -4.62 -25.43 21.36
C THR A 384 -4.86 -25.83 19.91
N TYR A 385 -3.99 -26.65 19.32
CA TYR A 385 -4.21 -27.23 18.00
C TYR A 385 -5.33 -28.27 18.04
N LEU A 386 -6.27 -28.19 17.10
CA LEU A 386 -7.45 -29.06 17.01
C LEU A 386 -7.38 -30.04 15.83
N GLY A 387 -6.30 -30.00 15.04
CA GLY A 387 -6.13 -30.81 13.84
C GLY A 387 -6.36 -30.04 12.54
N GLU A 388 -6.12 -30.74 11.44
CA GLU A 388 -6.29 -30.20 10.08
C GLU A 388 -7.77 -30.29 9.65
N GLY A 389 -8.24 -29.29 8.90
CA GLY A 389 -9.58 -29.25 8.32
C GLY A 389 -9.57 -29.35 6.79
N TRP A 390 -10.58 -30.01 6.24
CA TRP A 390 -10.79 -30.19 4.80
C TRP A 390 -12.28 -30.10 4.49
N ASN A 391 -12.65 -29.27 3.51
CA ASN A 391 -14.01 -29.04 3.06
C ASN A 391 -15.04 -28.93 4.22
N ASP A 392 -14.72 -28.08 5.19
CA ASP A 392 -15.59 -27.79 6.34
C ASP A 392 -15.94 -26.31 6.41
N ALA A 393 -16.72 -25.91 7.42
CA ALA A 393 -17.21 -24.55 7.56
C ALA A 393 -16.09 -23.49 7.71
N ASN A 394 -14.98 -23.87 8.34
CA ASN A 394 -13.83 -22.99 8.58
C ASN A 394 -12.75 -23.18 7.49
N CYS A 395 -12.43 -24.42 7.14
CA CYS A 395 -11.43 -24.80 6.15
C CYS A 395 -12.10 -25.15 4.81
N LYS A 396 -12.26 -24.13 3.96
CA LYS A 396 -12.87 -24.22 2.64
C LYS A 396 -11.80 -24.56 1.60
N VAL A 397 -11.41 -25.83 1.58
CA VAL A 397 -10.36 -26.37 0.72
C VAL A 397 -10.65 -27.83 0.39
N ASN A 398 -10.53 -28.21 -0.89
CA ASN A 398 -10.59 -29.59 -1.34
C ASN A 398 -9.19 -30.13 -1.62
N LYS A 399 -9.03 -31.45 -1.59
CA LYS A 399 -7.75 -32.08 -1.97
C LYS A 399 -7.33 -31.74 -3.40
N SER A 400 -8.30 -31.55 -4.31
CA SER A 400 -8.05 -31.14 -5.70
C SER A 400 -7.51 -29.73 -5.84
N ASP A 401 -7.63 -28.89 -4.80
CA ASP A 401 -7.06 -27.54 -4.80
C ASP A 401 -5.55 -27.53 -4.55
N ILE A 402 -4.98 -28.68 -4.15
CA ILE A 402 -3.59 -28.83 -3.74
C ILE A 402 -2.85 -29.76 -4.71
N THR A 403 -1.72 -29.30 -5.22
CA THR A 403 -0.81 -30.09 -6.05
C THR A 403 0.49 -30.30 -5.29
N TYR A 404 0.79 -31.55 -4.95
CA TYR A 404 2.10 -31.92 -4.39
C TYR A 404 3.08 -32.21 -5.52
N ARG A 405 4.33 -31.75 -5.38
CA ARG A 405 5.38 -31.85 -6.39
C ARG A 405 6.69 -32.35 -5.83
#